data_AF-A0A929JRZ6-F1
#
_entry.id   AF-A0A929JRZ6-F1
#
_cell.length_a   1.000
_cell.length_b   1.000
_cell.length_c   1.000
_cell.angle_alpha   90.00
_cell.angle_beta   90.00
_cell.angle_gamma   90.00
#
_symmetry.space_group_name_H-M   'P 1'
#
loop_
_entity.id
_entity.type
_entity.pdbx_description
1 polymer ?
#
loop_
_entity_poly.entity_id
_entity_poly.type
_entity_poly.pdbx_seq_one_letter_code
_entity_poly.pdbx_strand_id
1 'polypeptide(L)' 'MKILDQVAKTQESIIITKRGKPLAQVIPYRNSDMNPKPGKLANYLVFEKDIVSPLGEEMWEACK' A
#
# COMPACT_ATOMS: atom_id res chain seq x y z
N MET A 1 9.30 12.31 9.92
CA MET A 1 10.31 11.98 8.89
C MET A 1 9.56 11.34 7.71
N LYS A 2 9.28 12.07 6.63
CA LYS A 2 8.21 11.70 5.67
C LYS A 2 8.27 10.28 5.09
N ILE A 3 9.44 9.79 4.68
CA ILE A 3 9.58 8.47 4.03
C ILE A 3 9.35 7.33 5.03
N LEU A 4 9.89 7.44 6.25
CA LEU A 4 9.71 6.42 7.29
C LEU A 4 8.25 6.37 7.74
N ASP A 5 7.61 7.54 7.89
CA ASP A 5 6.19 7.65 8.23
C ASP A 5 5.31 7.03 7.13
N GLN A 6 5.66 7.22 5.86
CA GLN A 6 4.97 6.60 4.73
C GLN A 6 5.09 5.07 4.76
N VAL A 7 6.31 4.53 4.90
CA VAL A 7 6.52 3.08 4.96
C VAL A 7 5.78 2.45 6.14
N ALA A 8 5.78 3.11 7.30
CA ALA A 8 5.04 2.65 8.46
C ALA A 8 3.52 2.62 8.22
N LYS A 9 2.99 3.63 7.52
CA LYS A 9 1.55 3.76 7.24
C LYS A 9 1.06 2.82 6.14
N THR A 10 1.79 2.70 5.03
CA THR A 10 1.37 1.90 3.87
C THR A 10 1.76 0.43 4.01
N GLN A 11 2.73 0.12 4.88
CA GLN A 11 3.32 -1.23 4.98
C GLN A 11 3.95 -1.71 3.65
N GLU A 12 4.33 -0.78 2.78
CA GLU A 12 5.02 -1.04 1.51
C GLU A 12 6.50 -0.73 1.63
N SER A 13 7.36 -1.58 1.08
CA SER A 13 8.80 -1.35 1.08
C SER A 13 9.22 -0.38 -0.02
N ILE A 14 10.20 0.47 0.27
CA ILE A 14 10.77 1.41 -0.71
C ILE A 14 12.23 1.05 -0.99
N ILE A 15 12.61 1.01 -2.27
CA ILE A 15 13.99 0.83 -2.71
C ILE A 15 14.60 2.20 -3.01
N ILE A 16 15.67 2.54 -2.30
CA ILE A 16 16.46 3.74 -2.53
C ILE A 16 17.57 3.39 -3.52
N THR A 17 17.58 4.08 -4.66
CA THR A 17 18.61 3.91 -5.69
C THR A 17 19.54 5.11 -5.74
N LYS A 18 20.79 4.89 -6.17
CA LYS A 18 21.76 5.93 -6.49
C LYS A 18 22.31 5.64 -7.88
N ARG A 19 22.09 6.54 -8.83
CA ARG A 19 22.47 6.39 -10.25
C ARG A 19 21.87 5.12 -10.89
N GLY A 20 20.59 4.86 -10.64
CA GLY A 20 19.87 3.69 -11.16
C GLY A 20 20.25 2.36 -10.50
N LYS A 21 21.19 2.35 -9.55
CA LYS A 21 21.59 1.15 -8.81
C LYS A 21 20.99 1.14 -7.40
N PRO A 22 20.37 0.05 -6.94
CA PRO A 22 19.89 -0.07 -5.56
C PRO A 22 21.01 0.15 -4.55
N LEU A 23 20.72 0.93 -3.51
CA LEU A 23 21.65 1.25 -2.42
C LEU A 23 21.13 0.76 -1.07
N ALA A 24 19.84 0.96 -0.82
CA ALA A 24 19.20 0.57 0.43
C ALA A 24 17.73 0.21 0.19
N GLN A 25 17.16 -0.56 1.09
CA GLN A 25 15.74 -0.84 1.14
C GLN A 25 15.21 -0.47 2.52
N VAL A 26 14.11 0.27 2.55
CA VAL A 26 13.36 0.55 3.77
C VAL A 26 12.17 -0.39 3.79
N ILE A 27 12.11 -1.23 4.81
CA ILE A 27 11.02 -2.18 5.03
C ILE A 27 10.20 -1.75 6.24
N PRO A 28 8.88 -1.93 6.23
CA PRO A 28 8.07 -1.67 7.40
C PRO A 28 8.44 -2.64 8.53
N TYR A 29 8.50 -2.10 9.74
CA TYR A 29 8.66 -2.94 10.92
C TYR A 29 7.33 -3.67 11.20
N ARG A 30 7.41 -4.99 11.33
CA ARG A 30 6.30 -5.86 11.74
C ARG A 30 6.65 -6.46 13.09
N ASN A 31 5.93 -6.07 14.14
CA ASN A 31 6.13 -6.62 15.49
C ASN A 31 5.81 -8.12 15.51
N SER A 32 6.53 -8.92 16.29
CA SER A 32 6.20 -10.34 16.52
C SER A 32 4.81 -10.53 17.16
N ASP A 33 4.28 -9.51 17.84
CA ASP A 33 2.91 -9.49 18.37
C ASP A 33 1.85 -9.32 17.27
N MET A 34 2.25 -8.84 16.08
CA MET A 34 1.45 -9.00 14.87
C MET A 34 1.57 -10.46 14.41
N ASN A 35 1.12 -11.41 15.22
CA ASN A 35 0.92 -12.78 14.78
C ASN A 35 -0.27 -12.76 13.82
N PRO A 36 -0.06 -12.78 12.48
CA PRO A 36 -1.18 -12.80 11.56
C PRO A 36 -1.97 -14.08 11.85
N LYS A 37 -3.19 -13.93 12.37
CA LYS A 37 -4.07 -15.08 12.56
C LYS A 37 -4.40 -15.59 11.17
N PRO A 38 -4.13 -16.87 10.84
CA PRO A 38 -4.53 -17.43 9.55
C PRO A 38 -6.00 -17.13 9.27
N GLY A 39 -6.31 -16.74 8.03
CA GLY A 39 -7.65 -16.30 7.64
C GLY A 39 -7.98 -14.83 7.93
N LYS A 40 -7.09 -14.07 8.59
CA LYS A 40 -7.21 -12.61 8.71
C LYS A 40 -6.26 -11.94 7.72
N LEU A 41 -6.81 -11.30 6.68
CA LEU A 41 -6.09 -10.47 5.71
C LEU A 41 -5.67 -9.10 6.30
N ALA A 42 -5.22 -9.09 7.55
CA ALA A 42 -4.80 -7.86 8.22
C ALA A 42 -3.60 -7.24 7.47
N ASN A 43 -3.61 -5.92 7.32
CA ASN A 43 -2.60 -5.13 6.58
C ASN A 43 -2.53 -5.38 5.06
N TYR A 44 -3.49 -6.11 4.47
CA TYR A 44 -3.64 -6.29 3.02
C TYR A 44 -4.89 -5.59 2.45
N LEU A 45 -5.69 -4.96 3.32
CA LEU A 45 -6.91 -4.27 2.91
C LEU A 45 -6.60 -2.83 2.50
N VAL A 46 -6.96 -2.46 1.27
CA VAL A 46 -7.05 -1.07 0.84
C VAL A 46 -8.44 -0.57 1.21
N PHE A 47 -8.50 0.51 2.00
CA PHE A 47 -9.78 1.14 2.34
C PHE A 47 -10.18 2.10 1.22
N GLU A 48 -11.01 1.60 0.31
CA GLU A 48 -11.66 2.45 -0.69
C GLU A 48 -12.87 3.13 -0.03
N LYS A 49 -13.04 4.44 -0.28
CA LYS A 49 -14.05 5.23 0.43
C LYS A 49 -15.45 4.94 -0.11
N ASP A 50 -15.90 5.76 -1.05
CA ASP A 50 -17.20 5.59 -1.65
C ASP A 50 -17.12 4.56 -2.76
N ILE A 51 -17.56 3.35 -2.44
CA ILE A 51 -17.65 2.23 -3.38
C ILE A 51 -19.05 2.08 -4.00
N VAL A 52 -19.98 2.96 -3.63
CA VAL A 52 -21.40 2.87 -4.02
C VAL A 52 -21.71 3.87 -5.12
N SER A 53 -21.07 5.04 -5.10
CA SER A 53 -21.22 6.02 -6.17
C SER A 53 -20.83 5.40 -7.52
N PRO A 54 -21.63 5.66 -8.56
CA PRO A 54 -21.31 5.20 -9.89
C PRO A 54 -19.96 5.79 -10.30
N LEU A 55 -19.07 4.94 -10.82
CA LEU A 55 -17.91 5.41 -11.56
C LEU A 55 -18.45 6.23 -12.74
N GLY A 56 -17.93 7.45 -12.94
CA GLY A 56 -18.46 8.39 -13.95
C GLY A 56 -18.47 7.78 -15.35
N GLU A 57 -19.34 8.30 -16.23
CA GLU A 57 -19.55 7.78 -17.59
C GLU A 57 -18.24 7.62 -18.38
N GLU A 58 -17.29 8.53 -18.18
CA GLU A 58 -15.96 8.54 -18.80
C GLU A 58 -15.05 7.34 -18.44
N MET A 59 -15.34 6.64 -17.33
CA MET A 59 -14.57 5.49 -16.87
C MET A 59 -15.05 4.17 -17.48
N TRP A 60 -16.29 4.11 -17.97
CA TRP A 60 -16.87 2.90 -18.53
C TRP A 60 -16.68 2.86 -20.04
N GLU A 61 -15.97 1.85 -20.53
CA GLU A 61 -15.86 1.59 -21.97
C GLU A 61 -17.23 1.41 -22.65
N ALA A 62 -18.21 0.87 -21.92
CA ALA A 62 -19.58 0.66 -22.43
C ALA A 62 -20.38 1.95 -22.64
N CYS A 63 -19.92 3.08 -22.10
CA CYS A 63 -20.54 4.39 -22.26
C CYS A 63 -19.93 5.21 -23.42
N LYS A 64 -18.92 4.67 -24.11
CA LYS A 64 -18.36 5.23 -25.36
C LYS A 64 -19.13 4.69 -26.57
#